data_AF-A0A2V6KWX3-F1
#
_entry.id   AF-A0A2V6KWX3-F1
#
_cell.length_a   1.000
_cell.length_b   1.000
_cell.length_c   1.000
_cell.angle_alpha   90.00
_cell.angle_beta   90.00
_cell.angle_gamma   90.00
#
_symmetry.space_group_name_H-M   'P 1'
#
loop_
_entity.id
_entity.type
_entity.pdbx_description
1 polymer ?
#
loop_
_entity_poly.entity_id
_entity_poly.type
_entity_poly.pdbx_seq_one_letter_code
_entity_poly.pdbx_strand_id
1 'polypeptide(L)'
;MEQGDSGQQALIKAVFLFLAAFALYFFTHSPALDEIDAVQFAMGVRSFDIWHHQPHPPGYPLFIFFGWIATKFFATSPETSLYLVSSLGGALFVAAWFLIIRLQFTERLAWWIAACLTITPAVWMTATKVLSDSLAAGFLSAELFAVLCFLRRQHWASLLSASLFGAAATGTRPQLILVGIVILVTTLKQARASWKMSIVSASTFFAGCLAWLLPMWFLQSRLRPDVPAWLVYPKLVYGQWLWRVHRPS
;
A
#
# COMPACT_ATOMS: atom_id res chain seq x y z
N MET A 1 10.21 33.37 -3.99
CA MET A 1 11.23 32.51 -3.33
C MET A 1 10.73 31.92 -2.01
N GLU A 2 9.92 32.62 -1.21
CA GLU A 2 9.42 32.13 0.10
C GLU A 2 8.49 30.90 0.06
N GLN A 3 7.67 30.73 -0.98
CA GLN A 3 6.80 29.54 -1.10
C GLN A 3 7.59 28.24 -1.40
N GLY A 4 8.77 28.35 -2.02
CA GLY A 4 9.63 27.19 -2.32
C GLY A 4 10.32 26.64 -1.07
N ASP A 5 10.87 27.55 -0.25
CA ASP A 5 11.57 27.22 0.99
C ASP A 5 10.61 26.59 2.03
N SER A 6 9.40 27.15 2.18
CA SER A 6 8.39 26.58 3.10
C SER A 6 7.91 25.17 2.72
N GLY A 7 7.97 24.81 1.43
CA GLY A 7 7.62 23.48 0.92
C GLY A 7 8.74 22.48 1.14
N GLN A 8 9.98 22.89 0.88
CA GLN A 8 11.16 22.07 1.12
C GLN A 8 11.33 21.75 2.61
N GLN A 9 11.15 22.74 3.49
CA GLN A 9 11.17 22.54 4.94
C GLN A 9 10.09 21.57 5.42
N ALA A 10 8.89 21.60 4.81
CA ALA A 10 7.82 20.66 5.14
C ALA A 10 8.18 19.22 4.77
N LEU A 11 8.81 19.03 3.61
CA LEU A 11 9.26 17.72 3.17
C LEU A 11 10.36 17.18 4.09
N ILE A 12 11.32 18.02 4.48
CA ILE A 12 12.37 17.63 5.44
C ILE A 12 11.76 17.16 6.76
N LYS A 13 10.78 17.90 7.30
CA LYS A 13 10.06 17.52 8.53
C LYS A 13 9.30 16.20 8.38
N ALA A 14 8.64 15.99 7.23
CA ALA A 14 7.94 14.74 6.94
C ALA A 14 8.91 13.55 6.79
N VAL A 15 10.07 13.75 6.17
CA VAL A 15 11.13 12.74 6.07
C VAL A 15 11.69 12.39 7.44
N PHE A 16 11.92 13.39 8.30
CA PHE A 16 12.34 13.15 9.68
C PHE A 16 11.30 12.32 10.45
N LEU A 17 10.01 12.70 10.36
CA LEU A 17 8.91 11.92 10.97
C LEU A 17 8.84 10.50 10.43
N PHE A 18 8.98 10.32 9.11
CA PHE A 18 9.03 9.02 8.48
C PHE A 18 10.14 8.15 9.07
N LEU A 19 11.37 8.67 9.12
CA LEU A 19 12.52 7.91 9.63
C LEU A 19 12.37 7.59 11.13
N ALA A 20 11.87 8.53 11.93
CA ALA A 20 11.64 8.34 13.35
C ALA A 20 10.54 7.29 13.62
N ALA A 21 9.40 7.39 12.93
CA ALA A 21 8.31 6.41 13.04
C ALA A 21 8.73 5.04 12.53
N PHE A 22 9.46 4.97 11.42
CA PHE A 22 10.01 3.73 10.88
C PHE A 22 10.93 3.05 11.89
N ALA A 23 11.91 3.77 12.44
CA ALA A 23 12.83 3.23 13.43
C ALA A 23 12.07 2.74 14.66
N LEU A 24 11.11 3.53 15.16
CA LEU A 24 10.29 3.15 16.29
C LEU A 24 9.53 1.84 16.03
N TYR A 25 8.78 1.75 14.93
CA TYR A 25 8.00 0.55 14.60
C TYR A 25 8.87 -0.67 14.32
N PHE A 26 9.97 -0.49 13.61
CA PHE A 26 10.86 -1.59 13.28
C PHE A 26 11.54 -2.14 14.53
N PHE A 27 12.11 -1.29 15.40
CA PHE A 27 12.79 -1.80 16.60
C PHE A 27 11.84 -2.25 17.71
N THR A 28 10.54 -1.94 17.61
CA THR A 28 9.51 -2.40 18.54
C THR A 28 8.53 -3.39 17.90
N HIS A 29 8.93 -4.01 16.78
CA HIS A 29 8.10 -5.00 16.09
C HIS A 29 7.82 -6.20 17.02
N SER A 30 6.73 -6.92 16.76
CA SER A 30 6.39 -8.11 17.56
C SER A 30 7.52 -9.16 17.50
N PRO A 31 7.87 -9.84 18.61
CA PRO A 31 8.92 -10.87 18.62
C PRO A 31 8.57 -12.12 17.77
N ALA A 32 7.31 -12.31 17.37
CA ALA A 32 6.88 -13.48 16.61
C ALA A 32 5.76 -13.16 15.60
N LEU A 33 5.51 -14.11 14.68
CA LEU A 33 4.38 -14.06 13.76
C LEU A 33 3.10 -14.42 14.52
N ASP A 34 2.50 -13.44 15.19
CA ASP A 34 1.37 -13.66 16.12
C ASP A 34 0.01 -13.88 15.42
N GLU A 35 -0.05 -13.81 14.09
CA GLU A 35 -1.29 -13.88 13.33
C GLU A 35 -1.17 -14.88 12.18
N ILE A 36 -2.28 -15.54 11.85
CA ILE A 36 -2.30 -16.56 10.79
C ILE A 36 -1.92 -15.96 9.43
N ASP A 37 -2.31 -14.71 9.19
CA ASP A 37 -1.97 -13.97 7.98
C ASP A 37 -0.47 -13.69 7.92
N ALA A 38 0.16 -13.36 9.05
CA ALA A 38 1.59 -13.13 9.14
C ALA A 38 2.41 -14.37 8.73
N VAL A 39 1.99 -15.55 9.18
CA VAL A 39 2.59 -16.84 8.78
C VAL A 39 2.43 -17.08 7.28
N GLN A 40 1.23 -16.84 6.74
CA GLN A 40 0.97 -17.02 5.31
C GLN A 40 1.74 -16.03 4.44
N PHE A 41 1.93 -14.78 4.88
CA PHE A 41 2.77 -13.82 4.18
C PHE A 41 4.24 -14.26 4.17
N ALA A 42 4.76 -14.71 5.30
CA ALA A 42 6.13 -15.23 5.38
C ALA A 42 6.33 -16.45 4.46
N MET A 43 5.36 -17.38 4.43
CA MET A 43 5.36 -18.49 3.46
C MET A 43 5.30 -17.99 2.02
N GLY A 44 4.44 -17.00 1.73
CA GLY A 44 4.27 -16.42 0.39
C GLY A 44 5.53 -15.72 -0.13
N VAL A 45 6.34 -15.12 0.74
CA VAL A 45 7.65 -14.56 0.37
C VAL A 45 8.65 -15.67 0.01
N ARG A 46 8.57 -16.83 0.67
CA ARG A 46 9.42 -18.00 0.34
C ARG A 46 8.98 -18.67 -0.96
N SER A 47 7.68 -18.89 -1.10
CA SER A 47 7.05 -19.54 -2.25
C SER A 47 5.70 -18.88 -2.52
N PHE A 48 5.62 -18.09 -3.59
CA PHE A 48 4.41 -17.34 -3.92
C PHE A 48 3.39 -18.22 -4.65
N ASP A 49 2.70 -19.07 -3.88
CA ASP A 49 1.68 -20.01 -4.35
C ASP A 49 0.35 -19.77 -3.63
N ILE A 50 -0.54 -19.04 -4.30
CA ILE A 50 -1.84 -18.67 -3.74
C ILE A 50 -2.76 -19.90 -3.66
N TRP A 51 -2.55 -20.94 -4.47
CA TRP A 51 -3.33 -22.18 -4.41
C TRP A 51 -3.14 -22.90 -3.08
N HIS A 52 -1.94 -22.80 -2.50
CA HIS A 52 -1.60 -23.32 -1.18
C HIS A 52 -1.80 -22.30 -0.04
N HIS A 53 -2.48 -21.17 -0.30
CA HIS A 53 -2.66 -20.08 0.67
C HIS A 53 -1.32 -19.48 1.14
N GLN A 54 -0.38 -19.29 0.21
CA GLN A 54 0.94 -18.69 0.45
C GLN A 54 1.15 -17.46 -0.46
N PRO A 55 0.52 -16.32 -0.13
CA PRO A 55 -0.43 -16.10 0.96
C PRO A 55 -1.87 -16.46 0.54
N HIS A 56 -2.83 -16.36 1.46
CA HIS A 56 -4.25 -16.49 1.11
C HIS A 56 -4.66 -15.50 -0.01
N PRO A 57 -5.70 -15.83 -0.79
CA PRO A 57 -6.26 -14.90 -1.75
C PRO A 57 -6.69 -13.57 -1.09
N PRO A 58 -6.50 -12.42 -1.76
CA PRO A 58 -6.18 -12.26 -3.18
C PRO A 58 -4.67 -12.19 -3.50
N GLY A 59 -3.79 -12.64 -2.60
CA GLY A 59 -2.36 -12.78 -2.90
C GLY A 59 -1.47 -11.61 -2.49
N TYR A 60 -2.01 -10.42 -2.22
CA TYR A 60 -1.28 -9.24 -1.70
C TYR A 60 0.04 -8.96 -2.48
N PRO A 61 -0.01 -8.89 -3.82
CA PRO A 61 1.18 -9.03 -4.67
C PRO A 61 2.29 -8.04 -4.34
N LEU A 62 1.97 -6.76 -4.08
CA LEU A 62 3.00 -5.78 -3.75
C LEU A 62 3.58 -5.98 -2.34
N PHE A 63 2.78 -6.41 -1.37
CA PHE A 63 3.29 -6.70 -0.03
C PHE A 63 4.30 -7.86 -0.06
N ILE A 64 3.95 -8.95 -0.75
CA ILE A 64 4.85 -10.09 -0.96
C ILE A 64 6.08 -9.69 -1.78
N PHE A 65 5.89 -8.92 -2.85
CA PHE A 65 6.99 -8.47 -3.70
C PHE A 65 8.02 -7.63 -2.93
N PHE A 66 7.58 -6.66 -2.12
CA PHE A 66 8.51 -5.86 -1.31
C PHE A 66 9.18 -6.71 -0.22
N GLY A 67 8.46 -7.64 0.40
CA GLY A 67 9.06 -8.59 1.35
C GLY A 67 10.11 -9.48 0.68
N TRP A 68 9.85 -9.94 -0.54
CA TRP A 68 10.79 -10.73 -1.33
C TRP A 68 12.02 -9.92 -1.74
N ILE A 69 11.86 -8.67 -2.20
CA ILE A 69 12.99 -7.77 -2.49
C ILE A 69 13.84 -7.56 -1.25
N ALA A 70 13.23 -7.24 -0.11
CA ALA A 70 13.96 -7.02 1.14
C ALA A 70 14.71 -8.28 1.59
N THR A 71 14.09 -9.46 1.44
CA THR A 71 14.74 -10.75 1.73
C THR A 71 15.99 -10.94 0.87
N LYS A 72 15.89 -10.66 -0.44
CA LYS A 72 17.00 -10.82 -1.39
C LYS A 72 18.10 -9.78 -1.19
N PHE A 73 17.73 -8.52 -0.95
CA PHE A 73 18.68 -7.42 -0.88
C PHE A 73 19.43 -7.36 0.46
N PHE A 74 18.73 -7.59 1.58
CA PHE A 74 19.34 -7.56 2.91
C PHE A 74 19.83 -8.92 3.41
N ALA A 75 19.66 -9.99 2.61
CA ALA A 75 19.99 -11.36 2.98
C ALA A 75 19.42 -11.78 4.35
N THR A 76 18.21 -11.31 4.65
CA THR A 76 17.52 -11.55 5.92
C THR A 76 16.37 -12.53 5.74
N SER A 77 15.71 -12.91 6.82
CA SER A 77 14.58 -13.83 6.77
C SER A 77 13.33 -13.14 6.19
N PRO A 78 12.38 -13.91 5.61
CA PRO A 78 11.10 -13.39 5.15
C PRO A 78 10.33 -12.61 6.22
N GLU A 79 10.41 -13.04 7.47
CA GLU A 79 9.74 -12.45 8.61
C GLU A 79 10.27 -11.04 8.88
N THR A 80 11.59 -10.89 9.07
CA THR A 80 12.25 -9.58 9.25
C THR A 80 12.00 -8.66 8.06
N SER A 81 12.03 -9.20 6.84
CA SER A 81 11.74 -8.45 5.63
C SER A 81 10.31 -7.90 5.61
N LEU A 82 9.34 -8.67 6.06
CA LEU A 82 7.95 -8.22 6.12
C LEU A 82 7.71 -7.23 7.26
N TYR A 83 8.35 -7.38 8.42
CA TYR A 83 8.31 -6.35 9.46
C TYR A 83 8.85 -5.01 8.94
N LEU A 84 9.96 -5.04 8.18
CA LEU A 84 10.50 -3.85 7.53
C LEU A 84 9.45 -3.20 6.62
N VAL A 85 8.75 -3.99 5.79
CA VAL A 85 7.72 -3.49 4.87
C VAL A 85 6.52 -2.90 5.61
N SER A 86 6.00 -3.57 6.64
CA SER A 86 4.90 -3.05 7.48
C SER A 86 5.30 -1.76 8.22
N SER A 87 6.53 -1.71 8.76
CA SER A 87 7.06 -0.52 9.44
C SER A 87 7.23 0.67 8.47
N LEU A 88 7.72 0.43 7.25
CA LEU A 88 7.78 1.46 6.20
C LEU A 88 6.39 1.98 5.84
N GLY A 89 5.40 1.08 5.75
CA GLY A 89 4.00 1.42 5.52
C GLY A 89 3.43 2.35 6.58
N GLY A 90 3.60 1.98 7.86
CA GLY A 90 3.16 2.79 9.00
C GLY A 90 3.86 4.15 9.06
N ALA A 91 5.17 4.18 8.79
CA ALA A 91 5.93 5.43 8.70
C ALA A 91 5.43 6.35 7.56
N LEU A 92 5.15 5.77 6.39
CA LEU A 92 4.59 6.49 5.24
C LEU A 92 3.22 7.07 5.58
N PHE A 93 2.38 6.29 6.27
CA PHE A 93 1.09 6.75 6.75
C PHE A 93 1.21 7.99 7.64
N VAL A 94 2.05 7.93 8.68
CA VAL A 94 2.27 9.06 9.61
C VAL A 94 2.79 10.30 8.87
N ALA A 95 3.80 10.14 8.02
CA ALA A 95 4.39 11.25 7.28
C ALA A 95 3.41 11.88 6.27
N ALA A 96 2.61 11.07 5.58
CA ALA A 96 1.57 11.55 4.67
C ALA A 96 0.50 12.35 5.43
N TRP A 97 0.05 11.86 6.59
CA TRP A 97 -0.93 12.59 7.40
C TRP A 97 -0.37 13.90 7.99
N PHE A 98 0.90 13.95 8.38
CA PHE A 98 1.55 15.22 8.71
C PHE A 98 1.43 16.22 7.55
N LEU A 99 1.78 15.79 6.33
CA LEU A 99 1.71 16.64 5.15
C LEU A 99 0.27 17.07 4.81
N ILE A 100 -0.69 16.15 4.89
CA ILE A 100 -2.12 16.43 4.64
C ILE A 100 -2.65 17.48 5.62
N ILE A 101 -2.44 17.27 6.92
CA ILE A 101 -2.94 18.18 7.96
C ILE A 101 -2.25 19.53 7.87
N ARG A 102 -0.94 19.57 7.64
CA ARG A 102 -0.21 20.84 7.45
C ARG A 102 -0.72 21.58 6.22
N LEU A 103 -1.01 20.85 5.14
CA LEU A 103 -1.52 21.45 3.91
C LEU A 103 -2.89 22.08 4.13
N GLN A 104 -3.82 21.37 4.79
CA GLN A 104 -5.21 21.80 4.96
C GLN A 104 -5.46 22.73 6.15
N PHE A 105 -4.63 22.66 7.20
CA PHE A 105 -4.83 23.36 8.46
C PHE A 105 -3.55 24.12 8.87
N THR A 106 -2.95 23.77 10.01
CA THR A 106 -1.76 24.41 10.55
C THR A 106 -0.66 23.38 10.82
N GLU A 107 0.59 23.83 10.80
CA GLU A 107 1.73 22.95 11.11
C GLU A 107 1.71 22.46 12.56
N ARG A 108 1.27 23.29 13.51
CA ARG A 108 1.13 22.88 14.92
C ARG A 108 0.17 21.70 15.06
N LEU A 109 -0.99 21.75 14.39
CA LEU A 109 -1.94 20.65 14.40
C LEU A 109 -1.38 19.40 13.71
N ALA A 110 -0.59 19.57 12.65
CA ALA A 110 0.06 18.46 11.95
C ALA A 110 1.00 17.68 12.85
N TRP A 111 1.82 18.36 13.66
CA TRP A 111 2.69 17.71 14.66
C TRP A 111 1.89 16.96 15.71
N TRP A 112 0.82 17.56 16.25
CA TRP A 112 -0.06 16.88 17.22
C TRP A 112 -0.69 15.62 16.65
N ILE A 113 -1.29 15.71 15.45
CA ILE A 113 -1.93 14.56 14.81
C ILE A 113 -0.89 13.49 14.47
N ALA A 114 0.26 13.85 13.91
CA ALA A 114 1.32 12.90 13.59
C ALA A 114 1.82 12.17 14.85
N ALA A 115 2.04 12.88 15.96
CA ALA A 115 2.44 12.29 17.23
C ALA A 115 1.36 11.33 17.76
N CYS A 116 0.09 11.75 17.77
CA CYS A 116 -1.02 10.90 18.18
C CYS A 116 -1.15 9.65 17.30
N LEU A 117 -1.11 9.80 15.97
CA LEU A 117 -1.17 8.67 15.04
C LEU A 117 0.00 7.71 15.24
N THR A 118 1.19 8.23 15.54
CA THR A 118 2.38 7.41 15.75
C THR A 118 2.17 6.38 16.86
N ILE A 119 1.51 6.78 17.96
CA ILE A 119 1.27 5.94 19.14
C ILE A 119 -0.16 5.36 19.23
N THR A 120 -1.01 5.64 18.23
CA THR A 120 -2.39 5.13 18.24
C THR A 120 -2.36 3.61 18.10
N PRO A 121 -3.02 2.85 18.99
CA PRO A 121 -2.91 1.38 19.00
C PRO A 121 -3.18 0.72 17.65
N ALA A 122 -4.20 1.15 16.91
CA ALA A 122 -4.51 0.59 15.59
C ALA A 122 -3.38 0.79 14.56
N VAL A 123 -2.74 1.96 14.55
CA VAL A 123 -1.60 2.26 13.66
C VAL A 123 -0.36 1.51 14.12
N TRP A 124 -0.09 1.55 15.42
CA TRP A 124 1.04 0.84 16.03
C TRP A 124 1.00 -0.65 15.73
N MET A 125 -0.14 -1.30 16.01
CA MET A 125 -0.29 -2.75 15.83
C MET A 125 -0.12 -3.16 14.37
N THR A 126 -0.67 -2.40 13.43
CA THR A 126 -0.54 -2.72 11.99
C THR A 126 0.84 -2.42 11.41
N ALA A 127 1.61 -1.52 12.03
CA ALA A 127 2.98 -1.18 11.62
C ALA A 127 4.05 -2.09 12.25
N THR A 128 3.80 -2.60 13.46
CA THR A 128 4.73 -3.45 14.23
C THR A 128 4.52 -4.96 14.03
N LYS A 129 3.44 -5.36 13.38
CA LYS A 129 3.18 -6.75 12.96
C LYS A 129 3.35 -6.92 11.47
N VAL A 130 3.56 -8.16 11.03
CA VAL A 130 3.55 -8.54 9.61
C VAL A 130 2.13 -8.51 9.06
N LEU A 131 1.69 -7.31 8.69
CA LEU A 131 0.36 -7.02 8.15
C LEU A 131 0.46 -6.11 6.93
N SER A 132 -0.38 -6.37 5.93
CA SER A 132 -0.42 -5.59 4.69
C SER A 132 -1.13 -4.23 4.85
N ASP A 133 -1.90 -4.07 5.93
CA ASP A 133 -2.76 -2.92 6.24
C ASP A 133 -1.98 -1.62 6.29
N SER A 134 -0.85 -1.59 7.01
CA SER A 134 -0.03 -0.39 7.20
C SER A 134 0.57 0.10 5.88
N LEU A 135 1.07 -0.80 5.03
CA LEU A 135 1.57 -0.44 3.70
C LEU A 135 0.46 0.08 2.79
N ALA A 136 -0.70 -0.58 2.78
CA ALA A 136 -1.85 -0.17 1.97
C ALA A 136 -2.36 1.21 2.41
N ALA A 137 -2.47 1.43 3.73
CA ALA A 137 -2.87 2.70 4.31
C ALA A 137 -1.84 3.81 4.01
N GLY A 138 -0.54 3.50 4.07
CA GLY A 138 0.53 4.42 3.69
C GLY A 138 0.40 4.90 2.25
N PHE A 139 0.27 3.98 1.29
CA PHE A 139 0.06 4.34 -0.11
C PHE A 139 -1.26 5.09 -0.34
N LEU A 140 -2.36 4.68 0.28
CA LEU A 140 -3.64 5.38 0.17
C LEU A 140 -3.54 6.82 0.73
N SER A 141 -2.78 7.02 1.80
CA SER A 141 -2.55 8.35 2.38
C SER A 141 -1.65 9.20 1.48
N ALA A 142 -0.65 8.60 0.82
CA ALA A 142 0.16 9.27 -0.19
C ALA A 142 -0.67 9.64 -1.44
N GLU A 143 -1.61 8.80 -1.86
CA GLU A 143 -2.60 9.12 -2.91
C GLU A 143 -3.42 10.34 -2.52
N LEU A 144 -4.01 10.35 -1.32
CA LEU A 144 -4.78 11.50 -0.81
C LEU A 144 -3.94 12.78 -0.79
N PHE A 145 -2.71 12.71 -0.30
CA PHE A 145 -1.82 13.87 -0.30
C PHE A 145 -1.53 14.39 -1.73
N ALA A 146 -1.24 13.48 -2.66
CA ALA A 146 -0.97 13.82 -4.06
C ALA A 146 -2.21 14.44 -4.74
N VAL A 147 -3.41 13.94 -4.45
CA VAL A 147 -4.69 14.52 -4.87
C VAL A 147 -4.85 15.95 -4.36
N LEU A 148 -4.59 16.20 -3.07
CA LEU A 148 -4.72 17.55 -2.52
C LEU A 148 -3.72 18.52 -3.15
N CYS A 149 -2.51 18.04 -3.44
CA CYS A 149 -1.51 18.81 -4.19
C CYS A 149 -1.99 19.11 -5.63
N PHE A 150 -2.61 18.13 -6.29
CA PHE A 150 -3.20 18.29 -7.61
C PHE A 150 -4.34 19.31 -7.60
N LEU A 151 -5.26 19.24 -6.65
CA LEU A 151 -6.37 20.20 -6.54
C LEU A 151 -5.89 21.65 -6.36
N ARG A 152 -4.76 21.87 -5.69
CA ARG A 152 -4.18 23.21 -5.49
C ARG A 152 -3.38 23.73 -6.68
N ARG A 153 -2.62 22.86 -7.36
CA ARG A 153 -1.65 23.28 -8.39
C ARG A 153 -2.07 22.93 -9.81
N GLN A 154 -3.04 22.04 -9.98
CA GLN A 154 -3.46 21.46 -11.27
C GLN A 154 -2.30 20.88 -12.09
N HIS A 155 -1.26 20.40 -11.40
CA HIS A 155 -0.02 19.92 -12.03
C HIS A 155 -0.10 18.42 -12.33
N TRP A 156 0.26 18.04 -13.55
CA TRP A 156 0.15 16.66 -14.04
C TRP A 156 0.93 15.66 -13.20
N ALA A 157 2.12 16.03 -12.71
CA ALA A 157 2.92 15.15 -11.85
C ALA A 157 2.15 14.72 -10.58
N SER A 158 1.38 15.62 -9.96
CA SER A 158 0.60 15.29 -8.76
C SER A 158 -0.55 14.33 -9.07
N LEU A 159 -1.17 14.48 -10.24
CA LEU A 159 -2.20 13.54 -10.71
C LEU A 159 -1.61 12.16 -11.00
N LEU A 160 -0.45 12.09 -11.67
CA LEU A 160 0.26 10.84 -11.92
C LEU A 160 0.67 10.15 -10.61
N SER A 161 1.22 10.92 -9.65
CA SER A 161 1.56 10.41 -8.33
C SER A 161 0.32 9.87 -7.61
N ALA A 162 -0.81 10.56 -7.65
CA ALA A 162 -2.06 10.06 -7.08
C ALA A 162 -2.48 8.73 -7.72
N SER A 163 -2.50 8.65 -9.06
CA SER A 163 -2.85 7.44 -9.79
C SER A 163 -1.92 6.27 -9.48
N LEU A 164 -0.61 6.51 -9.36
CA LEU A 164 0.38 5.48 -9.02
C LEU A 164 0.27 5.01 -7.57
N PHE A 165 0.08 5.92 -6.62
CA PHE A 165 -0.12 5.54 -5.21
C PHE A 165 -1.43 4.81 -4.99
N GLY A 166 -2.51 5.19 -5.68
CA GLY A 166 -3.75 4.43 -5.70
C GLY A 166 -3.53 3.02 -6.26
N ALA A 167 -2.85 2.90 -7.40
CA ALA A 167 -2.51 1.59 -7.97
C ALA A 167 -1.61 0.76 -7.03
N ALA A 168 -0.70 1.39 -6.28
CA ALA A 168 0.12 0.72 -5.28
C ALA A 168 -0.69 0.25 -4.06
N ALA A 169 -1.58 1.08 -3.53
CA ALA A 169 -2.48 0.71 -2.44
C ALA A 169 -3.33 -0.52 -2.79
N THR A 170 -3.81 -0.57 -4.04
CA THR A 170 -4.61 -1.69 -4.55
C THR A 170 -3.77 -2.94 -4.84
N GLY A 171 -2.51 -2.80 -5.25
CA GLY A 171 -1.60 -3.93 -5.36
C GLY A 171 -1.16 -4.49 -4.01
N THR A 172 -1.17 -3.68 -2.96
CA THR A 172 -0.99 -4.17 -1.59
C THR A 172 -2.27 -4.87 -1.11
N ARG A 173 -3.44 -4.26 -1.31
CA ARG A 173 -4.75 -4.81 -0.95
C ARG A 173 -5.77 -4.59 -2.07
N PRO A 174 -6.05 -5.61 -2.91
CA PRO A 174 -6.95 -5.48 -4.06
C PRO A 174 -8.36 -4.99 -3.73
N GLN A 175 -8.82 -5.15 -2.49
CA GLN A 175 -10.12 -4.64 -2.05
C GLN A 175 -10.22 -3.10 -2.11
N LEU A 176 -9.09 -2.38 -2.09
CA LEU A 176 -9.06 -0.91 -2.15
C LEU A 176 -9.26 -0.34 -3.56
N ILE A 177 -9.44 -1.17 -4.59
CA ILE A 177 -9.51 -0.70 -5.99
C ILE A 177 -10.63 0.30 -6.22
N LEU A 178 -11.80 0.05 -5.64
CA LEU A 178 -12.92 0.97 -5.73
C LEU A 178 -12.65 2.27 -4.98
N VAL A 179 -11.95 2.22 -3.84
CA VAL A 179 -11.60 3.41 -3.05
C VAL A 179 -10.67 4.33 -3.83
N GLY A 180 -9.59 3.79 -4.41
CA GLY A 180 -8.66 4.57 -5.24
C GLY A 180 -9.36 5.17 -6.46
N ILE A 181 -10.21 4.40 -7.16
CA ILE A 181 -10.99 4.91 -8.29
C ILE A 181 -11.94 6.04 -7.86
N VAL A 182 -12.65 5.89 -6.74
CA VAL A 182 -13.56 6.93 -6.22
C VAL A 182 -12.78 8.20 -5.88
N ILE A 183 -11.62 8.09 -5.23
CA ILE A 183 -10.75 9.25 -4.94
C ILE A 183 -10.36 9.96 -6.24
N LEU A 184 -9.90 9.24 -7.26
CA LEU A 184 -9.48 9.84 -8.53
C LEU A 184 -10.67 10.47 -9.29
N VAL A 185 -11.81 9.78 -9.38
CA VAL A 185 -12.99 10.28 -10.10
C VAL A 185 -13.56 11.52 -9.44
N THR A 186 -13.68 11.52 -8.11
CA THR A 186 -14.18 12.68 -7.35
C THR A 186 -13.22 13.87 -7.49
N THR A 187 -11.92 13.62 -7.44
CA THR A 187 -10.87 14.64 -7.67
C THR A 187 -10.96 15.26 -9.05
N LEU A 188 -11.05 14.44 -10.11
CA LEU A 188 -11.14 14.92 -11.49
C LEU A 188 -12.42 15.73 -11.72
N LYS A 189 -13.55 15.31 -11.13
CA LYS A 189 -14.82 16.06 -11.17
C LYS A 189 -14.69 17.40 -10.44
N GLN A 190 -14.11 17.42 -9.24
CA GLN A 190 -13.93 18.63 -8.45
C GLN A 190 -12.98 19.62 -9.12
N ALA A 191 -11.88 19.13 -9.70
CA ALA A 191 -10.93 19.91 -10.48
C ALA A 191 -11.49 20.42 -11.82
N ARG A 192 -12.68 19.95 -12.25
CA ARG A 192 -13.21 20.13 -13.61
C ARG A 192 -12.15 19.77 -14.67
N ALA A 193 -11.45 18.66 -14.43
CA ALA A 193 -10.32 18.25 -15.23
C ALA A 193 -10.74 18.00 -16.69
N SER A 194 -9.84 18.36 -17.63
CA SER A 194 -10.07 18.08 -19.03
C SER A 194 -10.11 16.56 -19.30
N TRP A 195 -10.81 16.15 -20.36
CA TRP A 195 -10.89 14.73 -20.76
C TRP A 195 -9.51 14.09 -20.94
N LYS A 196 -8.51 14.84 -21.43
CA LYS A 196 -7.13 14.38 -21.58
C LYS A 196 -6.50 13.99 -20.24
N MET A 197 -6.71 14.80 -19.20
CA MET A 197 -6.21 14.52 -17.85
C MET A 197 -6.89 13.29 -17.25
N SER A 198 -8.20 13.14 -17.48
CA SER A 198 -8.94 11.97 -17.05
C SER A 198 -8.41 10.69 -17.71
N ILE A 199 -8.13 10.71 -19.01
CA ILE A 199 -7.52 9.58 -19.71
C ILE A 199 -6.13 9.27 -19.17
N VAL A 200 -5.29 10.28 -18.94
CA VAL A 200 -3.93 10.07 -18.41
C VAL A 200 -3.97 9.49 -17.00
N SER A 201 -4.84 10.00 -16.12
CA SER A 201 -5.04 9.45 -14.78
C SER A 201 -5.52 8.00 -14.83
N ALA A 202 -6.56 7.71 -15.62
CA ALA A 202 -7.10 6.37 -15.78
C ALA A 202 -6.07 5.40 -16.36
N SER A 203 -5.33 5.82 -17.39
CA SER A 203 -4.29 5.01 -18.03
C SER A 203 -3.13 4.73 -17.07
N THR A 204 -2.73 5.72 -16.26
CA THR A 204 -1.65 5.57 -15.27
C THR A 204 -2.05 4.63 -14.15
N PHE A 205 -3.27 4.79 -13.61
CA PHE A 205 -3.80 3.89 -12.60
C PHE A 205 -3.93 2.47 -13.14
N PHE A 206 -4.50 2.31 -14.33
CA PHE A 206 -4.67 1.01 -14.98
C PHE A 206 -3.32 0.33 -15.27
N ALA A 207 -2.35 1.07 -15.83
CA ALA A 207 -1.01 0.56 -16.07
C ALA A 207 -0.31 0.17 -14.76
N GLY A 208 -0.46 0.96 -13.69
CA GLY A 208 0.03 0.63 -12.36
C GLY A 208 -0.60 -0.65 -11.82
N CYS A 209 -1.90 -0.85 -12.01
CA CYS A 209 -2.58 -2.09 -11.65
C CYS A 209 -2.06 -3.29 -12.43
N LEU A 210 -1.89 -3.15 -13.75
CA LEU A 210 -1.33 -4.21 -14.59
C LEU A 210 0.11 -4.56 -14.20
N ALA A 211 0.91 -3.60 -13.74
CA ALA A 211 2.30 -3.80 -13.36
C ALA A 211 2.48 -4.82 -12.23
N TRP A 212 1.52 -4.94 -11.30
CA TRP A 212 1.53 -5.98 -10.27
C TRP A 212 0.59 -7.15 -10.59
N LEU A 213 -0.50 -6.91 -11.34
CA LEU A 213 -1.50 -7.95 -11.65
C LEU A 213 -0.95 -8.97 -12.66
N LEU A 214 -0.31 -8.50 -13.73
CA LEU A 214 0.16 -9.39 -14.80
C LEU A 214 1.26 -10.35 -14.35
N PRO A 215 2.34 -9.91 -13.65
CA PRO A 215 3.37 -10.83 -13.19
C PRO A 215 2.83 -11.86 -12.21
N MET A 216 2.01 -11.40 -11.27
CA MET A 216 1.38 -12.29 -10.31
C MET A 216 0.48 -13.30 -11.02
N TRP A 217 -0.37 -12.88 -11.97
CA TRP A 217 -1.28 -13.77 -12.69
C TRP A 217 -0.51 -14.80 -13.51
N PHE A 218 0.54 -14.35 -14.19
CA PHE A 218 1.44 -15.22 -14.93
C PHE A 218 2.08 -16.28 -14.03
N LEU A 219 2.63 -15.90 -12.88
CA LEU A 219 3.21 -16.83 -11.91
C LEU A 219 2.19 -17.87 -11.45
N GLN A 220 0.97 -17.45 -11.10
CA GLN A 220 -0.07 -18.37 -10.65
C GLN A 220 -0.57 -19.31 -11.75
N SER A 221 -0.56 -18.86 -13.01
CA SER A 221 -0.92 -19.70 -14.16
C SER A 221 0.12 -20.78 -14.44
N ARG A 222 1.41 -20.50 -14.21
CA ARG A 222 2.50 -21.46 -14.40
C ARG A 222 2.46 -22.61 -13.38
N LEU A 223 1.95 -22.35 -12.17
CA LEU A 223 1.78 -23.37 -11.14
C LEU A 223 0.64 -24.35 -11.46
N ARG A 224 -0.30 -23.97 -12.33
CA ARG A 224 -1.47 -24.78 -12.70
C ARG A 224 -1.69 -24.80 -14.22
N PRO A 225 -0.81 -25.47 -14.98
CA PRO A 225 -0.96 -25.60 -16.43
C PRO A 225 -2.21 -26.40 -16.83
N ASP A 226 -2.81 -27.14 -15.89
CA ASP A 226 -4.09 -27.85 -16.03
C ASP A 226 -5.30 -26.91 -16.10
N VAL A 227 -5.16 -25.64 -15.68
CA VAL A 227 -6.23 -24.65 -15.66
C VAL A 227 -5.99 -23.62 -16.76
N PRO A 228 -6.98 -23.32 -17.61
CA PRO A 228 -6.86 -22.21 -18.56
C PRO A 228 -6.49 -20.92 -17.83
N ALA A 229 -5.49 -20.17 -18.34
CA ALA A 229 -4.92 -19.03 -17.63
C ALA A 229 -5.99 -18.03 -17.13
N TRP A 230 -7.01 -17.75 -17.94
CA TRP A 230 -8.09 -16.83 -17.61
C TRP A 230 -9.01 -17.31 -16.46
N LEU A 231 -9.00 -18.61 -16.14
CA LEU A 231 -9.76 -19.21 -15.03
C LEU A 231 -8.96 -19.33 -13.73
N VAL A 232 -7.64 -19.10 -13.74
CA VAL A 232 -6.75 -19.24 -12.57
C VAL A 232 -7.28 -18.42 -11.38
N TYR A 233 -7.54 -17.13 -11.59
CA TYR A 233 -8.01 -16.23 -10.54
C TYR A 233 -9.43 -16.51 -10.06
N PRO A 234 -10.43 -16.62 -10.96
CA PRO A 234 -11.78 -17.01 -10.57
C PRO A 234 -11.81 -18.31 -9.76
N LYS A 235 -11.00 -19.30 -10.14
CA LYS A 235 -10.93 -20.60 -9.47
C LYS A 235 -10.23 -20.53 -8.11
N LEU A 236 -9.23 -19.66 -7.93
CA LEU A 236 -8.63 -19.38 -6.63
C LEU A 236 -9.66 -18.82 -5.64
N VAL A 237 -10.42 -17.80 -6.07
CA VAL A 237 -11.45 -17.15 -5.24
C VAL A 237 -12.60 -18.10 -4.95
N TYR A 238 -13.10 -18.80 -5.98
CA TYR A 238 -14.17 -19.77 -5.84
C TYR A 238 -13.76 -20.96 -4.94
N GLY A 239 -12.55 -21.48 -5.12
CA GLY A 239 -12.02 -22.58 -4.32
C GLY A 239 -11.93 -22.25 -2.84
N GLN A 240 -11.52 -21.02 -2.50
CA GLN A 240 -11.50 -20.55 -1.11
C GLN A 240 -12.91 -20.48 -0.51
N TRP A 241 -13.89 -19.97 -1.27
CA TRP A 241 -15.29 -19.95 -0.85
C TRP A 241 -15.85 -21.36 -0.63
N LEU A 242 -15.61 -22.26 -1.59
CA LEU A 242 -16.07 -23.65 -1.54
C LEU A 242 -15.47 -24.40 -0.35
N TRP A 243 -14.19 -24.19 -0.05
CA TRP A 243 -13.53 -24.77 1.12
C TRP A 243 -14.20 -24.35 2.43
N ARG A 244 -14.54 -23.06 2.58
CA ARG A 244 -15.25 -22.55 3.78
C ARG A 244 -16.63 -23.16 3.95
N VAL A 245 -17.33 -23.47 2.86
CA VAL A 245 -18.67 -24.07 2.91
C VAL A 245 -18.62 -25.56 3.32
N HIS A 246 -17.63 -26.31 2.85
CA HIS A 246 -17.55 -27.76 3.08
C HIS A 246 -16.78 -28.18 4.33
N ARG A 247 -16.12 -27.25 5.03
CA ARG A 247 -15.51 -27.48 6.35
C ARG A 247 -16.01 -26.43 7.33
N PRO A 248 -17.24 -26.58 7.87
CA PRO A 248 -17.65 -25.78 9.00
C PRO A 248 -16.68 -26.03 10.16
N SER A 249 -16.25 -24.94 10.78
CA SER A 249 -15.40 -24.88 11.98
C SER A 249 -15.85 -25.82 13.07
#